data_AF-A0AAW0XSB5-F1
#
_entry.id   AF-A0AAW0XSB5-F1
#
_cell.length_a   1.000
_cell.length_b   1.000
_cell.length_c   1.000
_cell.angle_alpha   90.00
_cell.angle_beta   90.00
_cell.angle_gamma   90.00
#
_symmetry.space_group_name_H-M   'P 1'
#
loop_
_entity.id
_entity.type
_entity.pdbx_description
1 polymer ?
#
loop_
_entity_poly.entity_id
_entity_poly.type
_entity_poly.pdbx_seq_one_letter_code
_entity_poly.pdbx_strand_id
1 'polypeptide(L)'
;MELERQRTRLEKLKGKKEGSSSHPITDKKPYSWCSEPFTVVGEECFYLSQTVKLAWHDAGTACDTMGAHLAHPSDLTLLATHLKNFRSQKIRYWLGASDEALEGEWRWVTGGTVVADWRPDNVSRQGEVQDCLTLLLSKHRPPSLDDYSCWKKRNFICQLDIHC
;
A
#
# COMPACT_ATOMS: atom_id res chain seq x y z
N MET A 1 56.28 18.14 44.08
CA MET A 1 55.30 19.24 43.91
C MET A 1 54.41 19.13 42.66
N GLU A 2 54.86 18.55 41.54
CA GLU A 2 54.00 18.39 40.33
C GLU A 2 53.09 17.13 40.37
N LEU A 3 53.58 16.02 40.94
CA LEU A 3 52.85 14.74 40.99
C LEU A 3 51.66 14.72 41.98
N GLU A 4 51.73 15.46 43.09
CA GLU A 4 50.62 15.57 44.05
C GLU A 4 49.48 16.42 43.50
N ARG A 5 49.78 17.43 42.67
CA ARG A 5 48.77 18.25 41.95
C ARG A 5 48.03 17.45 40.89
N GLN A 6 48.70 16.48 40.26
CA GLN A 6 48.07 15.58 39.27
C GLN A 6 47.18 14.52 39.94
N ARG A 7 47.55 14.02 41.13
CA ARG A 7 46.71 13.11 41.93
C ARG A 7 45.40 13.77 42.37
N THR A 8 45.43 15.04 42.79
CA THR A 8 44.21 15.77 43.20
C THR A 8 43.23 16.03 42.04
N ARG A 9 43.71 15.98 40.78
CA ARG A 9 42.88 16.20 39.59
C ARG A 9 42.07 14.95 39.20
N LEU A 10 42.58 13.75 39.48
CA LEU A 10 41.91 12.49 39.15
C LEU A 10 40.85 12.06 40.18
N GLU A 11 40.99 12.47 41.44
CA GLU A 11 39.98 12.20 42.47
C GLU A 11 38.73 13.10 42.36
N LYS A 12 38.87 14.31 41.80
CA LYS A 12 37.75 15.25 41.57
C LYS A 12 36.79 14.83 40.44
N LEU A 13 37.16 13.87 39.59
CA LEU A 13 36.30 13.37 38.50
C LEU A 13 35.46 12.15 38.89
N LYS A 14 35.68 11.58 40.08
CA LYS A 14 34.93 10.42 40.57
C LYS A 14 34.04 10.81 41.75
N GLY A 15 32.89 11.37 41.44
CA GLY A 15 31.71 11.26 42.30
C GLY A 15 30.99 12.56 42.63
N LYS A 16 29.81 12.74 42.03
CA LYS A 16 28.63 13.09 42.83
C LYS A 16 27.38 12.44 42.24
N LYS A 17 26.68 11.74 43.11
CA LYS A 17 25.53 10.86 42.90
C LYS A 17 24.21 11.60 43.04
N GLU A 18 23.19 10.98 42.43
CA GLU A 18 21.77 10.87 42.83
C GLU A 18 20.89 12.13 42.79
N GLY A 19 19.71 11.99 42.16
CA GLY A 19 18.62 12.96 42.24
C GLY A 19 17.57 12.82 41.13
N SER A 20 16.43 12.18 41.46
CA SER A 20 15.18 12.16 40.70
C SER A 20 14.56 13.56 40.55
N SER A 21 14.02 13.90 39.37
CA SER A 21 12.73 14.60 39.15
C SER A 21 12.69 15.43 37.86
N SER A 22 11.69 15.12 37.02
CA SER A 22 10.88 15.94 36.09
C SER A 22 11.47 17.14 35.32
N HIS A 23 11.36 17.12 33.98
CA HIS A 23 10.47 17.97 33.16
C HIS A 23 10.60 17.62 31.64
N PRO A 24 9.60 17.94 30.79
CA PRO A 24 9.10 17.08 29.71
C PRO A 24 9.24 17.69 28.28
N ILE A 25 8.60 17.01 27.31
CA ILE A 25 8.11 17.46 25.98
C ILE A 25 9.01 17.05 24.80
N THR A 26 8.77 15.85 24.25
CA THR A 26 7.99 15.53 23.03
C THR A 26 8.78 15.66 21.75
N ASP A 27 9.07 14.52 21.13
CA ASP A 27 8.97 14.32 19.67
C ASP A 27 8.92 12.82 19.40
N LYS A 28 7.85 12.16 19.89
CA LYS A 28 7.43 10.92 19.23
C LYS A 28 6.73 11.38 17.95
N LYS A 29 7.47 11.41 16.84
CA LYS A 29 6.82 11.30 15.53
C LYS A 29 5.94 10.05 15.64
N PRO A 30 4.60 10.13 15.57
CA PRO A 30 3.80 8.92 15.52
C PRO A 30 4.32 8.18 14.30
N TYR A 31 4.77 6.93 14.47
CA TYR A 31 5.07 6.08 13.34
C TYR A 31 3.77 6.04 12.52
N SER A 32 3.72 6.80 11.43
CA SER A 32 2.63 6.69 10.47
C SER A 32 2.83 5.30 9.87
N TRP A 33 1.95 4.40 10.23
CA TRP A 33 1.97 3.00 9.82
C TRP A 33 2.06 2.87 8.29
N CYS A 34 1.45 3.80 7.56
CA CYS A 34 1.79 4.05 6.16
C CYS A 34 2.87 5.13 6.04
N SER A 35 4.00 4.79 5.42
CA SER A 35 4.95 5.80 4.95
C SER A 35 4.38 6.51 3.72
N GLU A 36 4.66 7.80 3.56
CA GLU A 36 4.38 8.46 2.28
C GLU A 36 5.04 7.69 1.14
N PRO A 37 4.39 7.52 -0.02
CA PRO A 37 3.16 8.17 -0.46
C PRO A 37 1.86 7.38 -0.19
N PHE A 38 1.86 6.42 0.73
CA PHE A 38 0.71 5.56 0.99
C PHE A 38 -0.30 6.20 1.94
N THR A 39 -1.57 5.96 1.66
CA THR A 39 -2.71 6.40 2.46
C THR A 39 -3.36 5.20 3.13
N VAL A 40 -3.72 5.43 4.38
CA VAL A 40 -4.52 4.54 5.23
C VAL A 40 -5.92 4.34 4.68
N VAL A 41 -6.34 3.09 4.48
CA VAL A 41 -7.75 2.73 4.29
C VAL A 41 -8.07 1.51 5.15
N GLY A 42 -8.93 1.70 6.16
CA GLY A 42 -9.12 0.67 7.18
C GLY A 42 -7.84 0.45 7.97
N GLU A 43 -7.29 -0.77 7.87
CA GLU A 43 -6.02 -1.20 8.49
C GLU A 43 -4.93 -1.47 7.44
N GLU A 44 -5.15 -1.09 6.18
CA GLU A 44 -4.24 -1.35 5.06
C GLU A 44 -3.70 -0.04 4.46
N CYS A 45 -2.51 -0.13 3.83
CA CYS A 45 -1.83 1.00 3.21
C CYS A 45 -1.90 0.94 1.69
N PHE A 46 -2.44 1.99 1.07
CA PHE A 46 -2.60 2.05 -0.38
C PHE A 46 -1.98 3.29 -1.01
N TYR A 47 -1.24 3.10 -2.10
CA TYR A 47 -0.85 4.17 -3.00
C TYR A 47 -1.79 4.19 -4.20
N LEU A 48 -2.17 5.39 -4.63
CA LEU A 48 -3.02 5.61 -5.78
C LEU A 48 -2.34 6.45 -6.84
N SER A 49 -2.12 5.85 -8.00
CA SER A 49 -1.70 6.61 -9.17
C SER A 49 -2.79 7.61 -9.57
N GLN A 50 -2.40 8.89 -9.67
CA GLN A 50 -3.34 9.96 -10.04
C GLN A 50 -3.35 10.22 -11.54
N THR A 51 -2.18 10.45 -12.12
CA THR A 51 -2.00 10.85 -13.53
C THR A 51 -1.35 9.76 -14.37
N VAL A 52 -0.49 8.95 -13.76
CA VAL A 52 0.25 7.88 -14.43
C VAL A 52 -0.70 6.72 -14.75
N LYS A 53 -0.62 6.23 -15.99
CA LYS A 53 -1.35 5.05 -16.44
C LYS A 53 -0.41 4.06 -17.10
N LEU A 54 -0.46 2.81 -16.66
CA LEU A 54 0.45 1.75 -17.07
C LEU A 54 -0.33 0.50 -17.48
N ALA A 55 0.30 -0.36 -18.29
CA ALA A 55 -0.18 -1.74 -18.47
C ALA A 55 -0.08 -2.48 -17.13
N TRP A 56 -0.80 -3.59 -16.98
CA TRP A 56 -0.91 -4.27 -15.68
C TRP A 56 0.46 -4.72 -15.15
N HIS A 57 1.28 -5.36 -15.99
CA HIS A 57 2.64 -5.79 -15.64
C HIS A 57 3.55 -4.60 -15.25
N ASP A 58 3.55 -3.53 -16.05
CA ASP A 58 4.33 -2.32 -15.75
C ASP A 58 3.88 -1.66 -14.44
N ALA A 59 2.58 -1.70 -14.14
CA ALA A 59 2.03 -1.21 -12.88
C ALA A 59 2.48 -2.08 -11.69
N GLY A 60 2.54 -3.40 -11.88
CA GLY A 60 3.17 -4.33 -10.93
C GLY A 60 4.59 -3.92 -10.60
N THR A 61 5.45 -3.78 -11.63
CA THR A 61 6.84 -3.35 -11.45
C THR A 61 6.95 -1.97 -10.78
N ALA A 62 6.03 -1.05 -11.08
CA ALA A 62 5.99 0.26 -10.41
C ALA A 62 5.66 0.12 -8.91
N CYS A 63 4.73 -0.76 -8.54
CA CYS A 63 4.44 -1.06 -7.14
C CYS A 63 5.64 -1.72 -6.44
N ASP A 64 6.28 -2.70 -7.09
CA ASP A 64 7.46 -3.40 -6.55
C ASP A 64 8.60 -2.42 -6.27
N THR A 65 8.80 -1.44 -7.15
CA THR A 65 9.82 -0.39 -6.99
C THR A 65 9.57 0.49 -5.75
N MET A 66 8.31 0.57 -5.28
CA MET A 66 7.93 1.26 -4.04
C MET A 66 7.98 0.36 -2.81
N GLY A 67 8.45 -0.89 -2.93
CA GLY A 67 8.40 -1.88 -1.85
C GLY A 67 7.00 -2.40 -1.55
N ALA A 68 6.10 -2.32 -2.53
CA ALA A 68 4.69 -2.69 -2.45
C ALA A 68 4.37 -3.73 -3.54
N HIS A 69 3.11 -4.14 -3.64
CA HIS A 69 2.60 -4.95 -4.76
C HIS A 69 1.32 -4.32 -5.31
N LEU A 70 0.84 -4.76 -6.48
CA LEU A 70 -0.51 -4.37 -6.92
C LEU A 70 -1.55 -4.81 -5.89
N ALA A 71 -2.50 -3.93 -5.57
CA ALA A 71 -3.35 -4.08 -4.40
C ALA A 71 -4.13 -5.41 -4.35
N HIS A 72 -4.07 -6.06 -3.18
CA HIS A 72 -4.86 -7.22 -2.78
C HIS A 72 -5.60 -6.85 -1.48
N PRO A 73 -6.67 -6.03 -1.57
CA PRO A 73 -7.33 -5.52 -0.39
C PRO A 73 -8.06 -6.63 0.37
N SER A 74 -7.96 -6.61 1.69
CA SER A 74 -8.73 -7.48 2.59
C SER A 74 -10.23 -7.14 2.62
N ASP A 75 -10.59 -5.91 2.26
CA ASP A 75 -11.96 -5.45 2.07
C ASP A 75 -12.05 -4.53 0.85
N LEU A 76 -12.41 -5.11 -0.29
CA LEU A 76 -12.61 -4.38 -1.53
C LEU A 76 -13.73 -3.32 -1.45
N THR A 77 -14.76 -3.56 -0.64
CA THR A 77 -15.90 -2.63 -0.49
C THR A 77 -15.47 -1.40 0.27
N LEU A 78 -14.69 -1.57 1.33
CA LEU A 78 -14.10 -0.47 2.09
C LEU A 78 -13.17 0.37 1.21
N LEU A 79 -12.26 -0.28 0.48
CA LEU A 79 -11.38 0.41 -0.47
C LEU A 79 -12.20 1.19 -1.50
N ALA A 80 -13.13 0.55 -2.19
CA ALA A 80 -13.93 1.19 -3.23
C ALA A 80 -14.76 2.38 -2.71
N THR A 81 -15.31 2.26 -1.50
CA THR A 81 -16.08 3.33 -0.84
C THR A 81 -15.19 4.52 -0.50
N HIS A 82 -14.01 4.26 0.07
CA HIS A 82 -13.02 5.30 0.34
C HIS A 82 -12.67 6.06 -0.95
N LEU A 83 -12.36 5.34 -2.04
CA LEU A 83 -11.94 5.92 -3.30
C LEU A 83 -13.04 6.70 -4.04
N LYS A 84 -14.29 6.28 -3.94
CA LYS A 84 -15.43 6.99 -4.56
C LYS A 84 -15.57 8.42 -4.05
N ASN A 85 -15.31 8.65 -2.77
CA ASN A 85 -15.45 9.97 -2.16
C ASN A 85 -14.51 11.02 -2.77
N PHE A 86 -13.42 10.59 -3.41
CA PHE A 86 -12.41 11.47 -4.00
C PHE A 86 -12.55 11.64 -5.52
N ARG A 87 -13.57 11.03 -6.16
CA ARG A 87 -13.67 10.98 -7.63
C ARG A 87 -15.02 11.45 -8.15
N SER A 88 -14.99 12.47 -9.01
CA SER A 88 -16.16 13.00 -9.73
C SER A 88 -16.42 12.31 -11.07
N GLN A 89 -15.42 11.62 -11.62
CA GLN A 89 -15.46 11.00 -12.96
C GLN A 89 -15.28 9.48 -12.89
N LYS A 90 -15.70 8.80 -13.97
CA LYS A 90 -15.48 7.37 -14.17
C LYS A 90 -13.98 7.09 -14.29
N ILE A 91 -13.45 6.22 -13.43
CA ILE A 91 -12.04 5.83 -13.42
C ILE A 91 -11.92 4.33 -13.20
N ARG A 92 -10.87 3.74 -13.77
CA ARG A 92 -10.57 2.31 -13.66
C ARG A 92 -9.16 2.14 -13.14
N TYR A 93 -9.01 1.31 -12.12
CA TYR A 93 -7.74 0.98 -11.51
C TYR A 93 -7.40 -0.49 -11.71
N TRP A 94 -6.14 -0.79 -12.00
CA TRP A 94 -5.59 -2.14 -11.83
C TRP A 94 -5.56 -2.52 -10.34
N LEU A 95 -5.96 -3.77 -10.07
CA LEU A 95 -5.73 -4.49 -8.82
C LEU A 95 -4.77 -5.67 -9.09
N GLY A 96 -4.27 -6.28 -8.03
CA GLY A 96 -3.26 -7.34 -8.09
C GLY A 96 -3.79 -8.73 -8.39
N ALA A 97 -4.88 -8.89 -9.12
CA ALA A 97 -5.36 -10.21 -9.53
C ALA A 97 -5.36 -10.36 -11.05
N SER A 98 -5.13 -11.60 -11.47
CA SER A 98 -5.14 -12.03 -12.87
C SER A 98 -5.50 -13.51 -12.98
N ASP A 99 -5.98 -13.93 -14.14
CA ASP A 99 -6.15 -15.34 -14.53
C ASP A 99 -5.36 -15.73 -15.78
N GLU A 100 -4.35 -14.92 -16.19
CA GLU A 100 -3.44 -15.19 -17.32
C GLU A 100 -2.79 -16.59 -17.29
N ALA A 101 -2.63 -17.18 -16.10
CA ALA A 101 -2.07 -18.51 -15.94
C ALA A 101 -3.08 -19.62 -16.32
N LEU A 102 -4.36 -19.41 -16.05
CA LEU A 102 -5.45 -20.34 -16.33
C LEU A 102 -6.80 -19.60 -16.27
N GLU A 103 -7.40 -19.39 -17.44
CA GLU A 103 -8.69 -18.71 -17.61
C GLU A 103 -9.74 -19.17 -16.59
N GLY A 104 -10.35 -18.22 -15.88
CA GLY A 104 -11.35 -18.47 -14.86
C GLY A 104 -10.79 -18.79 -13.46
N GLU A 105 -9.48 -19.02 -13.33
CA GLU A 105 -8.79 -19.18 -12.05
C GLU A 105 -8.05 -17.89 -11.63
N TRP A 106 -8.82 -16.93 -11.14
CA TRP A 106 -8.29 -15.67 -10.62
C TRP A 106 -7.38 -15.87 -9.40
N ARG A 107 -6.17 -15.33 -9.47
CA ARG A 107 -5.14 -15.40 -8.42
C ARG A 107 -4.56 -14.03 -8.11
N TRP A 108 -4.27 -13.80 -6.83
CA TRP A 108 -3.57 -12.58 -6.39
C TRP A 108 -2.06 -12.69 -6.63
N VAL A 109 -1.41 -11.56 -6.91
CA VAL A 109 0.06 -11.45 -7.04
C VAL A 109 0.80 -11.81 -5.75
N THR A 110 0.15 -11.67 -4.59
CA THR A 110 0.68 -12.11 -3.29
C THR A 110 0.43 -13.61 -3.02
N GLY A 111 -0.23 -14.30 -3.93
CA GLY A 111 -0.68 -15.69 -3.77
C GLY A 111 -2.12 -15.83 -3.25
N GLY A 112 -2.66 -17.03 -3.41
CA GLY A 112 -4.05 -17.35 -3.09
C GLY A 112 -5.03 -17.08 -4.24
N THR A 113 -6.22 -17.66 -4.13
CA THR A 113 -7.30 -17.53 -5.13
C THR A 113 -8.27 -16.42 -4.76
N VAL A 114 -8.81 -15.72 -5.77
CA VAL A 114 -9.88 -14.75 -5.56
C VAL A 114 -11.18 -15.47 -5.23
N VAL A 115 -11.83 -15.04 -4.14
CA VAL A 115 -13.15 -15.55 -3.71
C VAL A 115 -14.23 -15.18 -4.72
N ALA A 116 -15.28 -16.01 -4.81
CA ALA A 116 -16.31 -15.90 -5.85
C ALA A 116 -16.96 -14.50 -5.94
N ASP A 117 -17.26 -13.89 -4.79
CA ASP A 117 -17.92 -12.57 -4.73
C ASP A 117 -17.05 -11.42 -5.30
N TRP A 118 -15.75 -11.66 -5.49
CA TRP A 118 -14.79 -10.69 -6.00
C TRP A 118 -14.23 -11.08 -7.37
N ARG A 119 -14.91 -11.98 -8.07
CA ARG A 119 -14.59 -12.27 -9.47
C ARG A 119 -15.32 -11.27 -10.36
N PRO A 120 -14.68 -10.78 -11.44
CA PRO A 120 -15.40 -10.02 -12.44
C PRO A 120 -16.45 -10.91 -13.11
N ASP A 121 -17.60 -10.32 -13.50
CA ASP A 121 -18.63 -11.03 -14.24
C ASP A 121 -18.06 -11.51 -15.57
N ASN A 122 -17.97 -12.83 -15.73
CA ASN A 122 -17.29 -13.51 -16.82
C ASN A 122 -18.20 -13.67 -18.04
N VAL A 123 -18.09 -12.72 -18.96
CA VAL A 123 -18.35 -12.98 -20.38
C VAL A 123 -17.23 -12.30 -21.16
N SER A 124 -16.05 -12.93 -21.19
CA SER A 124 -14.99 -12.54 -22.11
C SER A 124 -15.62 -12.49 -23.51
N ARG A 125 -15.60 -11.31 -24.13
CA ARG A 125 -16.16 -11.14 -25.47
C ARG A 125 -15.27 -11.95 -26.41
N GLN A 126 -15.89 -12.89 -27.14
CA GLN A 126 -15.21 -13.82 -28.05
C GLN A 126 -14.03 -13.16 -28.78
N GLY A 127 -12.81 -13.56 -28.43
CA GLY A 127 -11.57 -13.22 -29.14
C GLY A 127 -10.65 -12.20 -28.46
N GLU A 128 -11.01 -11.56 -27.35
CA GLU A 128 -10.08 -10.72 -26.58
C GLU A 128 -9.61 -11.45 -25.32
N VAL A 129 -8.28 -11.61 -25.19
CA VAL A 129 -7.61 -12.02 -23.94
C VAL A 129 -7.71 -10.84 -22.97
N GLN A 130 -8.57 -10.99 -21.97
CA GLN A 130 -8.83 -10.05 -20.90
C GLN A 130 -8.62 -10.90 -19.66
N ASP A 131 -7.52 -10.64 -18.93
CA ASP A 131 -7.08 -11.57 -17.90
C ASP A 131 -6.61 -10.82 -16.63
N CYS A 132 -6.81 -9.50 -16.58
CA CYS A 132 -6.28 -8.63 -15.52
C CYS A 132 -7.39 -7.86 -14.82
N LEU A 133 -7.39 -7.87 -13.49
CA LEU A 133 -8.50 -7.37 -12.70
C LEU A 133 -8.50 -5.86 -12.61
N THR A 134 -9.65 -5.25 -12.89
CA THR A 134 -9.85 -3.82 -12.65
C THR A 134 -10.99 -3.49 -11.73
N LEU A 135 -10.77 -2.49 -10.87
CA LEU A 135 -11.82 -1.83 -10.11
C LEU A 135 -12.33 -0.60 -10.88
N LEU A 136 -13.58 -0.65 -11.32
CA LEU A 136 -14.27 0.46 -11.95
C LEU A 136 -15.04 1.28 -10.92
N LEU A 137 -14.71 2.57 -10.82
CA LEU A 137 -15.38 3.53 -9.95
C LEU A 137 -16.11 4.59 -10.78
N SER A 138 -17.31 4.95 -10.35
CA SER A 138 -18.13 6.01 -10.92
C SER A 138 -19.02 6.63 -9.85
N LYS A 139 -19.34 7.91 -10.00
CA LYS A 139 -20.20 8.65 -9.07
C LYS A 139 -21.62 8.07 -8.99
N HIS A 140 -22.15 7.55 -10.10
CA HIS A 140 -23.56 7.17 -10.24
C HIS A 140 -23.80 5.66 -10.34
N ARG A 141 -22.74 4.84 -10.27
CA ARG A 141 -22.84 3.38 -10.38
C ARG A 141 -22.15 2.74 -9.18
N PRO A 142 -22.62 1.60 -8.67
CA PRO A 142 -21.86 0.80 -7.72
C PRO A 142 -20.43 0.52 -8.24
N PRO A 143 -19.43 0.35 -7.35
CA PRO A 143 -18.15 -0.17 -7.79
C PRO A 143 -18.36 -1.54 -8.45
N SER A 144 -17.61 -1.83 -9.49
CA SER A 144 -17.66 -3.14 -10.13
C SER A 144 -16.26 -3.58 -10.49
N LEU A 145 -16.03 -4.89 -10.42
CA LEU A 145 -14.86 -5.50 -10.98
C LEU A 145 -15.09 -5.79 -12.45
N ASP A 146 -14.02 -5.73 -13.24
CA ASP A 146 -14.07 -5.94 -14.67
C ASP A 146 -12.79 -6.63 -15.09
N ASP A 147 -12.97 -7.69 -15.85
CA ASP A 147 -11.92 -8.42 -16.51
C ASP A 147 -11.44 -7.61 -17.71
N TYR A 148 -10.14 -7.32 -17.78
CA TYR A 148 -9.65 -6.32 -18.72
C TYR A 148 -8.33 -6.69 -19.35
N SER A 149 -8.18 -6.31 -20.61
CA SER A 149 -6.93 -6.53 -21.36
C SER A 149 -5.73 -5.89 -20.65
N CYS A 150 -4.82 -6.74 -20.19
CA CYS A 150 -3.63 -6.39 -19.40
C CYS A 150 -2.74 -5.32 -20.07
N TRP A 151 -2.79 -5.24 -21.40
CA TRP A 151 -1.99 -4.31 -22.22
C TRP A 151 -2.52 -2.87 -22.24
N LYS A 152 -3.74 -2.64 -21.75
CA LYS A 152 -4.33 -1.29 -21.74
C LYS A 152 -3.72 -0.47 -20.60
N LYS A 153 -3.41 0.80 -20.88
CA LYS A 153 -2.91 1.69 -19.84
C LYS A 153 -4.03 2.15 -18.91
N ARG A 154 -3.95 1.86 -17.61
CA ARG A 154 -4.91 2.31 -16.58
C ARG A 154 -4.17 2.87 -15.38
N ASN A 155 -4.90 3.62 -14.56
CA ASN A 155 -4.43 3.90 -13.21
C ASN A 155 -4.30 2.55 -12.48
N PHE A 156 -3.51 2.53 -11.43
CA PHE A 156 -3.23 1.37 -10.60
C PHE A 156 -3.19 1.78 -9.13
N ILE A 157 -3.43 0.78 -8.27
CA ILE A 157 -3.36 0.90 -6.82
C ILE A 157 -2.28 -0.06 -6.35
N CYS A 158 -1.35 0.43 -5.54
CA CYS A 158 -0.37 -0.41 -4.87
C CYS A 158 -0.75 -0.57 -3.40
N GLN A 159 -0.42 -1.72 -2.83
CA GLN A 159 -0.59 -2.02 -1.41
C GLN A 159 0.77 -2.30 -0.79
N LEU A 160 1.02 -1.63 0.34
CA LEU A 160 2.21 -1.86 1.15
C LEU A 160 1.82 -2.78 2.31
N ASP A 161 2.41 -3.97 2.33
CA ASP A 161 2.27 -4.88 3.45
C ASP A 161 3.07 -4.35 4.64
N ILE A 162 2.40 -4.16 5.77
CA ILE A 162 3.07 -3.83 7.02
C ILE A 162 3.40 -5.12 7.72
N HIS A 163 4.69 -5.39 7.85
CA HIS A 163 5.17 -6.42 8.77
C HIS A 163 5.35 -5.79 10.15
N CYS A 164 4.53 -6.23 11.10
CA CYS A 164 4.67 -5.92 12.52
C CYS A 164 5.80 -6.75 13.15
#